data_AF-A0A8C9QN60-F1
#
_entry.id   AF-A0A8C9QN60-F1
#
_cell.length_a   1.000
_cell.length_b   1.000
_cell.length_c   1.000
_cell.angle_alpha   90.00
_cell.angle_beta   90.00
_cell.angle_gamma   90.00
#
_symmetry.space_group_name_H-M   'P 1'
#
loop_
_entity.id
_entity.type
_entity.pdbx_description
1 polymer ?
#
loop_
_entity_poly.entity_id
_entity_poly.type
_entity_poly.pdbx_seq_one_letter_code
_entity_poly.pdbx_strand_id
1 'polypeptide(L)'
;MTALRNSINSTVAVITSDGRMIVGTLKDFDQTINSTLDESQEGVFSSSQGVEQAVLGLDIVRGDHVAVIGEIDEETDSALDLGNIPAEPLTCVAHTGKTTCIAQNLNLYRNQFF
;
A
#
# COMPACT_ATOMS: atom_id res chain seq x y z
N MET A 1 8.75 -6.02 -22.72
CA MET A 1 8.95 -4.91 -21.77
C MET A 1 7.83 -5.00 -20.75
N THR A 2 8.14 -5.31 -19.49
CA THR A 2 7.13 -5.39 -18.42
C THR A 2 6.60 -3.98 -18.14
N ALA A 3 5.28 -3.82 -18.02
CA ALA A 3 4.63 -2.52 -17.83
C ALA A 3 5.18 -1.72 -16.63
N LEU A 4 5.56 -2.42 -15.55
CA LEU A 4 6.14 -1.83 -14.34
C LEU A 4 7.45 -1.07 -14.56
N ARG A 5 8.20 -1.38 -15.62
CA ARG A 5 9.50 -0.75 -15.89
C ARG A 5 9.39 0.74 -16.17
N ASN A 6 8.23 1.18 -16.63
CA ASN A 6 7.96 2.59 -16.92
C ASN A 6 7.72 3.41 -15.65
N SER A 7 7.40 2.76 -14.53
CA SER A 7 7.06 3.42 -13.26
C SER A 7 8.25 3.47 -12.29
N ILE A 8 9.46 3.13 -12.73
CA ILE A 8 10.68 3.29 -11.93
C ILE A 8 10.95 4.77 -11.68
N ASN A 9 11.18 5.13 -10.41
CA ASN A 9 11.29 6.48 -9.87
C ASN A 9 9.99 7.31 -9.97
N SER A 10 8.85 6.71 -10.31
CA SER A 10 7.54 7.33 -10.15
C SER A 10 6.95 6.98 -8.78
N THR A 11 6.04 7.82 -8.29
CA THR A 11 5.20 7.53 -7.13
C THR A 11 4.15 6.48 -7.51
N VAL A 12 4.06 5.41 -6.72
CA VAL A 12 3.11 4.31 -6.94
C VAL A 12 2.32 3.99 -5.68
N ALA A 13 1.09 3.53 -5.86
CA ALA A 13 0.30 2.83 -4.86
C ALA A 13 0.45 1.32 -5.03
N VAL A 14 0.87 0.63 -3.97
CA VAL A 14 0.91 -0.83 -3.88
C VAL A 14 -0.23 -1.28 -2.98
N ILE A 15 -1.14 -2.08 -3.54
CA ILE A 15 -2.18 -2.76 -2.78
C ILE A 15 -1.71 -4.19 -2.51
N THR A 16 -1.68 -4.56 -1.24
CA THR A 16 -1.30 -5.90 -0.79
C THR A 16 -2.51 -6.82 -0.66
N SER A 17 -2.26 -8.11 -0.76
CA SER A 17 -3.26 -9.18 -0.67
C SER A 17 -3.98 -9.26 0.69
N ASP A 18 -3.37 -8.77 1.76
CA ASP A 18 -3.96 -8.66 3.09
C ASP A 18 -4.79 -7.38 3.28
N GLY A 19 -4.86 -6.51 2.26
CA GLY A 19 -5.72 -5.33 2.25
C GLY A 19 -5.02 -4.07 2.74
N ARG A 20 -3.71 -3.89 2.52
CA ARG A 20 -2.98 -2.66 2.87
C ARG A 20 -2.70 -1.84 1.62
N MET A 21 -2.71 -0.52 1.73
CA MET A 21 -2.27 0.40 0.68
C MET A 21 -0.98 1.07 1.12
N ILE A 22 0.10 0.88 0.36
CA ILE A 22 1.39 1.51 0.60
C ILE A 22 1.68 2.42 -0.59
N VAL A 23 1.89 3.70 -0.32
CA VAL A 23 2.29 4.69 -1.32
C VAL A 23 3.77 4.96 -1.14
N GLY A 24 4.54 5.02 -2.24
CA GLY A 24 5.95 5.37 -2.18
C GLY A 24 6.58 5.47 -3.57
N THR A 25 7.85 5.86 -3.62
CA THR A 25 8.61 5.91 -4.88
C THR A 25 9.16 4.53 -5.22
N LEU A 26 8.78 3.96 -6.37
CA LEU A 26 9.28 2.66 -6.80
C LEU A 26 10.74 2.77 -7.25
N LYS A 27 11.68 2.19 -6.49
CA LYS A 27 13.11 2.22 -6.82
C LYS A 27 13.54 1.08 -7.72
N ASP A 28 13.07 -0.12 -7.42
CA ASP A 28 13.41 -1.33 -8.17
C ASP A 28 12.35 -2.42 -7.98
N PHE A 29 12.32 -3.37 -8.92
CA PHE A 29 11.53 -4.59 -8.80
C PHE A 29 12.22 -5.77 -9.50
N ASP A 30 11.94 -6.99 -9.02
CA ASP A 30 12.43 -8.20 -9.66
C ASP A 30 11.37 -8.94 -10.49
N GLN A 31 11.76 -10.06 -11.10
CA GLN A 31 10.88 -10.90 -11.93
C GLN A 31 9.68 -11.51 -11.16
N THR A 32 9.74 -11.51 -9.83
CA THR A 32 8.66 -11.98 -8.94
C THR A 32 7.87 -10.83 -8.33
N ILE A 33 8.11 -9.58 -8.76
CA ILE A 33 7.43 -8.37 -8.28
C ILE A 33 7.77 -8.05 -6.81
N ASN A 34 8.90 -8.56 -6.29
CA ASN A 34 9.45 -7.99 -5.05
C ASN A 34 9.83 -6.54 -5.36
N SER A 35 9.23 -5.60 -4.63
CA SER A 35 9.28 -4.17 -4.96
C SER A 35 9.93 -3.40 -3.82
N THR A 36 10.91 -2.55 -4.16
CA THR A 36 11.54 -1.63 -3.20
C THR A 36 10.89 -0.26 -3.34
N LEU A 37 10.28 0.22 -2.25
CA LEU A 37 9.64 1.53 -2.17
C LEU A 37 10.45 2.43 -1.22
N ASP A 38 10.75 3.64 -1.69
CA ASP A 38 11.37 4.68 -0.88
C ASP A 38 10.34 5.72 -0.45
N GLU A 39 10.63 6.42 0.65
CA GLU A 39 9.73 7.43 1.25
C GLU A 39 8.29 6.93 1.44
N SER A 40 8.14 5.64 1.73
CA SER A 40 6.86 4.97 1.73
C SER A 40 5.99 5.27 2.96
N GLN A 41 4.68 5.28 2.74
CA GLN A 41 3.65 5.54 3.73
C GLN A 41 2.48 4.58 3.53
N GLU A 42 1.96 4.03 4.61
CA GLU A 42 0.75 3.20 4.60
C GLU A 42 -0.49 4.07 4.83
N GLY A 43 -1.47 3.95 3.93
CA GLY A 43 -2.80 4.53 4.08
C GLY A 43 -3.69 3.61 4.93
N VAL A 44 -4.09 4.09 6.09
CA VAL A 44 -4.96 3.38 7.03
C VAL A 44 -6.36 3.96 6.94
N PHE A 45 -7.30 3.14 6.47
CA PHE A 45 -8.67 3.56 6.21
C PHE A 45 -9.58 3.22 7.37
N SER A 46 -10.53 4.11 7.65
CA SER A 46 -11.54 3.95 8.69
C SER A 46 -12.89 4.46 8.20
N SER A 47 -13.96 3.76 8.57
CA SER A 47 -15.33 4.17 8.24
C SER A 47 -15.77 5.43 8.99
N SER A 48 -15.06 5.84 10.05
CA SER A 48 -15.45 6.96 10.92
C SER A 48 -14.48 8.14 10.93
N GLN A 49 -13.25 7.94 10.45
CA GLN A 49 -12.18 8.94 10.43
C GLN A 49 -11.58 9.00 9.03
N GLY A 50 -11.03 10.15 8.64
CA GLY A 50 -10.30 10.24 7.39
C GLY A 50 -9.03 9.39 7.40
N VAL A 51 -8.39 9.29 6.24
CA VAL A 51 -7.24 8.40 6.05
C VAL A 51 -6.06 8.85 6.91
N GLU A 52 -5.53 7.93 7.71
CA GLU A 52 -4.29 8.15 8.45
C GLU A 52 -3.09 7.64 7.62
N GLN A 53 -2.02 8.43 7.56
CA GLN A 53 -0.78 8.04 6.86
C GLN A 53 0.29 7.62 7.87
N ALA A 54 0.66 6.34 7.87
CA ALA A 54 1.71 5.80 8.71
C ALA A 54 3.03 5.74 7.93
N VAL A 55 4.04 6.51 8.36
CA VAL A 55 5.35 6.56 7.69
C VAL A 55 6.12 5.27 7.91
N LEU A 56 6.57 4.64 6.82
CA LEU A 56 7.41 3.44 6.81
C LEU A 56 8.85 3.75 6.42
N GLY A 57 9.06 4.69 5.47
CA GLY A 57 10.38 5.03 4.95
C GLY A 57 10.80 4.09 3.82
N LEU A 58 11.94 3.40 3.95
CA LEU A 58 12.35 2.40 2.97
C LEU A 58 11.68 1.06 3.29
N ASP A 59 10.84 0.58 2.38
CA ASP A 59 10.09 -0.67 2.55
C ASP A 59 10.30 -1.62 1.38
N ILE A 60 10.31 -2.93 1.66
CA ILE A 60 10.42 -3.99 0.66
C ILE A 60 9.16 -4.84 0.73
N VAL A 61 8.31 -4.69 -0.30
CA VAL A 61 7.10 -5.49 -0.43
C VAL A 61 7.43 -6.78 -1.16
N ARG A 62 7.15 -7.93 -0.53
CA ARG A 62 7.33 -9.24 -1.16
C ARG A 62 6.25 -9.46 -2.22
N GLY A 63 6.66 -9.91 -3.41
CA GLY A 63 5.81 -9.98 -4.59
C GLY A 63 4.66 -10.99 -4.50
N ASP A 64 4.76 -12.00 -3.64
CA ASP A 64 3.66 -12.92 -3.31
C ASP A 64 2.52 -12.25 -2.54
N HIS A 65 2.81 -11.12 -1.88
CA HIS A 65 1.81 -10.31 -1.19
C HIS A 65 1.27 -9.16 -2.05
N VAL A 66 1.84 -8.88 -3.23
CA VAL A 66 1.38 -7.79 -4.11
C VAL A 66 0.12 -8.22 -4.85
N ALA A 67 -0.95 -7.44 -4.71
CA ALA A 67 -2.19 -7.60 -5.48
C ALA A 67 -2.24 -6.66 -6.68
N VAL A 68 -1.93 -5.38 -6.47
CA VAL A 68 -1.96 -4.33 -7.52
C VAL A 68 -0.82 -3.34 -7.29
N ILE A 69 -0.23 -2.84 -8.38
CA ILE A 69 0.64 -1.66 -8.39
C ILE A 69 0.07 -0.68 -9.42
N GLY A 70 -0.21 0.55 -8.99
CA GLY A 70 -0.72 1.62 -9.85
C GLY A 70 0.13 2.88 -9.69
N GLU A 71 0.48 3.53 -10.80
CA GLU A 71 1.15 4.82 -10.79
C GLU A 71 0.18 5.91 -10.30
N ILE A 72 0.69 6.83 -9.48
CA ILE A 72 -0.07 7.96 -8.94
C ILE A 72 0.31 9.22 -9.70
N ASP A 73 -0.70 9.98 -10.10
CA ASP A 73 -0.52 11.35 -10.57
C ASP A 73 -0.41 12.29 -9.37
N GLU A 74 0.80 12.77 -9.09
CA GLU A 74 1.09 13.56 -7.88
C GLU A 74 0.31 14.88 -7.80
N GLU A 75 0.00 15.50 -8.95
CA GLU A 75 -0.79 16.73 -9.02
C GLU A 75 -2.23 16.48 -8.55
N THR A 76 -2.85 15.42 -9.07
CA THR A 76 -4.21 15.01 -8.68
C THR A 76 -4.27 14.54 -7.23
N ASP A 77 -3.28 13.76 -6.77
CA ASP A 77 -3.27 13.23 -5.41
C ASP A 77 -3.08 14.34 -4.35
N SER A 78 -2.20 15.31 -4.62
CA SER A 78 -1.97 16.45 -3.73
C SER A 78 -3.18 17.38 -3.59
N ALA A 79 -4.12 17.32 -4.55
CA ALA A 79 -5.36 18.11 -4.50
C ALA A 79 -6.43 17.47 -3.59
N LEU A 80 -6.27 16.21 -3.18
CA LEU A 80 -7.22 15.48 -2.35
C LEU A 80 -6.85 15.58 -0.87
N ASP A 81 -7.79 16.03 -0.06
CA ASP A 81 -7.64 16.05 1.41
C ASP A 81 -8.04 14.69 2.01
N LEU A 82 -7.15 13.71 1.85
CA LEU A 82 -7.37 12.33 2.31
C LEU A 82 -7.66 12.25 3.82
N GLY A 83 -7.08 13.16 4.61
CA GLY A 83 -7.27 13.22 6.07
C GLY A 83 -8.70 13.55 6.51
N ASN A 84 -9.54 14.03 5.59
CA ASN A 84 -10.97 14.33 5.84
C ASN A 84 -11.93 13.42 5.07
N ILE A 85 -11.43 12.42 4.34
CA ILE A 85 -12.24 11.50 3.55
C ILE A 85 -12.29 10.14 4.26
N PRO A 86 -13.40 9.78 4.92
CA PRO A 86 -13.55 8.45 5.49
C PRO A 86 -13.76 7.42 4.38
N ALA A 87 -13.20 6.23 4.56
CA ALA A 87 -13.36 5.11 3.63
C ALA A 87 -13.32 3.78 4.37
N GLU A 88 -14.05 2.79 3.86
CA GLU A 88 -14.04 1.46 4.45
C GLU A 88 -12.66 0.80 4.28
N PRO A 89 -12.17 0.05 5.30
CA PRO A 89 -10.97 -0.76 5.16
C PRO A 89 -11.01 -1.70 3.95
N LEU A 90 -9.88 -1.85 3.28
CA LEU A 90 -9.79 -2.75 2.14
C LEU A 90 -9.96 -4.21 2.59
N THR A 91 -10.67 -4.98 1.78
CA THR A 91 -10.83 -6.42 2.01
C THR A 91 -9.62 -7.18 1.50
N CYS A 92 -9.27 -8.27 2.17
CA CYS A 92 -8.18 -9.12 1.73
C CYS A 92 -8.60 -10.02 0.55
N VAL A 93 -7.63 -10.37 -0.30
CA VAL A 93 -7.83 -11.28 -1.43
C VAL A 93 -8.03 -12.69 -0.91
N ALA A 94 -9.23 -13.23 -1.11
CA ALA A 94 -9.59 -14.57 -0.66
C ALA A 94 -8.98 -15.64 -1.59
N HIS A 95 -8.06 -16.45 -1.05
CA HIS A 95 -7.61 -17.68 -1.69
C HIS A 95 -8.30 -18.86 -0.99
N THR A 96 -9.12 -19.62 -1.74
CA THR A 96 -9.82 -20.87 -1.33
C THR A 96 -9.78 -21.22 0.17
N GLY A 97 -10.71 -20.66 0.95
CA GLY A 97 -11.12 -21.20 2.25
C GLY A 97 -10.39 -20.73 3.51
N LYS A 98 -9.41 -19.83 3.44
CA LYS A 98 -8.84 -19.17 4.63
C LYS A 98 -8.73 -17.67 4.42
N THR A 99 -9.58 -16.92 5.12
CA THR A 99 -9.54 -15.46 5.18
C THR A 99 -8.89 -15.07 6.50
N THR A 100 -7.60 -14.75 6.48
CA THR A 100 -6.96 -14.00 7.58
C THR A 100 -6.67 -12.61 7.03
N CYS A 101 -7.67 -11.72 7.07
CA CYS A 101 -7.44 -10.31 6.82
C CYS A 101 -6.79 -9.73 8.08
N ILE A 102 -5.69 -8.99 7.92
CA ILE A 102 -5.18 -8.16 9.02
C ILE A 102 -6.14 -6.98 9.10
N ALA A 103 -6.79 -6.79 10.25
CA ALA A 103 -7.57 -5.58 10.45
C ALA A 103 -6.59 -4.39 10.39
N GLN A 104 -6.91 -3.36 9.59
CA GLN A 104 -6.18 -2.10 9.48
C GLN A 104 -6.28 -1.26 10.78
N ASN A 105 -6.09 -1.87 11.95
CA ASN A 105 -6.09 -1.20 13.24
C ASN A 105 -4.67 -0.78 13.56
N LEU A 106 -4.41 0.52 13.69
CA LEU A 106 -3.11 1.07 14.06
C LEU A 106 -2.51 0.40 15.33
N ASN A 107 -3.37 -0.08 16.24
CA ASN A 107 -2.92 -0.75 17.47
C ASN A 107 -2.41 -2.18 17.25
N LEU A 108 -2.79 -2.85 16.16
CA LEU A 108 -2.25 -4.17 15.79
C LEU A 108 -0.85 -4.06 15.16
N TYR A 109 -0.60 -3.00 14.37
CA TYR A 109 0.71 -2.73 13.76
C TYR A 109 1.82 -2.50 14.80
N ARG A 110 1.51 -1.86 15.94
CA ARG A 110 2.49 -1.65 17.01
C ARG A 110 3.03 -2.94 17.65
N ASN A 111 2.34 -4.07 17.48
CA ASN A 111 2.72 -5.35 18.10
C ASN A 111 3.19 -6.42 17.10
N GLN A 112 3.38 -6.09 15.82
CA GLN A 112 3.84 -7.04 14.80
C GLN A 112 5.25 -6.79 14.27
N PHE A 113 5.94 -5.77 14.77
CA PHE A 113 7.36 -5.52 14.51
C PHE A 113 8.22 -5.75 15.76
N PHE A 114 8.20 -6.97 16.29
CA PHE A 114 9.29 -7.61 17.05
C PHE A 114 9.25 -9.13 16.83
#